data_AF-A0A4Y9YDB2-F1
#
_entry.id   AF-A0A4Y9YDB2-F1
#
_cell.length_a   1.000
_cell.length_b   1.000
_cell.length_c   1.000
_cell.angle_alpha   90.00
_cell.angle_beta   90.00
_cell.angle_gamma   90.00
#
_symmetry.space_group_name_H-M   'P 1'
#
loop_
_entity.id
_entity.type
_entity.pdbx_description
1 polymer ?
#
loop_
_entity_poly.entity_id
_entity_poly.type
_entity_poly.pdbx_seq_one_letter_code
_entity_poly.pdbx_strand_id
1 'polypeptide(L)'
;MRRIDFDEWEKLGAKGWSYAAIRPYFDKAERYCPSSQYPEVKRDEHGSSGPWAITHNVQAAQITDAAIETCKAMGLPYNPDMNSPRGTMGVGPFVGHIDKKGKRSSSATAYLTQAVLARPNLTIAVETMVEKIIFAHAPDVEPRAVAVEVSKGRGSPRYRADATREIILCGGAIASPQLLLLSGIGPEDELQQLDIPIVQDLPFVGKDFTDHIASGPLRFRAKPAATWDHYNSPVPGALALLRWFLTGGGPLAALGSPSGAFLRSDDPRIAVRSELAESRATKNMTSGPGAPDLELVWAPVCFSVDNGIVVPVPGASGITMGAVCLKPESTGHITLSSKSIWDTPVVEANKRHERRTSRDEVPPPNRSD
;
A
#
# COMPACT_ATOMS: atom_id res chain seq x y z
N MET A 1 0.54 -3.81 -8.74
CA MET A 1 -0.77 -4.28 -9.21
C MET A 1 -0.58 -4.88 -10.58
N ARG A 2 -1.12 -6.08 -10.81
CA ARG A 2 -0.76 -6.97 -11.94
C ARG A 2 -1.73 -6.77 -13.10
N ARG A 3 -1.31 -7.12 -14.32
CA ARG A 3 -2.20 -7.13 -15.51
C ARG A 3 -3.55 -7.76 -15.23
N ILE A 4 -3.54 -8.95 -14.62
CA ILE A 4 -4.73 -9.72 -14.33
C ILE A 4 -5.68 -9.05 -13.31
N ASP A 5 -5.16 -8.18 -12.44
CA ASP A 5 -5.99 -7.44 -11.48
C ASP A 5 -6.82 -6.37 -12.20
N PHE A 6 -6.23 -5.65 -13.15
CA PHE A 6 -6.94 -4.65 -13.96
C PHE A 6 -7.95 -5.29 -14.91
N ASP A 7 -7.57 -6.41 -15.53
CA ASP A 7 -8.49 -7.15 -16.40
C ASP A 7 -9.66 -7.75 -15.61
N GLU A 8 -9.48 -8.04 -14.32
CA GLU A 8 -10.56 -8.43 -13.41
C GLU A 8 -11.49 -7.25 -13.07
N TRP A 9 -10.96 -6.04 -12.84
CA TRP A 9 -11.79 -4.86 -12.62
C TRP A 9 -12.74 -4.59 -13.78
N GLU A 10 -12.26 -4.72 -15.02
CA GLU A 10 -13.12 -4.56 -16.20
C GLU A 10 -14.22 -5.63 -16.25
N LYS A 11 -13.92 -6.88 -15.87
CA LYS A 11 -14.94 -7.95 -15.74
C LYS A 11 -15.96 -7.67 -14.65
N LEU A 12 -15.56 -6.97 -13.58
CA LEU A 12 -16.43 -6.53 -12.49
C LEU A 12 -17.22 -5.26 -12.84
N GLY A 13 -17.04 -4.70 -14.05
CA GLY A 13 -17.85 -3.59 -14.57
C GLY A 13 -17.11 -2.25 -14.67
N ALA A 14 -15.84 -2.17 -14.26
CA ALA A 14 -15.02 -0.97 -14.42
C ALA A 14 -14.54 -0.83 -15.89
N LYS A 15 -15.48 -0.51 -16.79
CA LYS A 15 -15.21 -0.36 -18.23
C LYS A 15 -14.09 0.63 -18.48
N GLY A 16 -13.11 0.26 -19.31
CA GLY A 16 -11.95 1.10 -19.62
C GLY A 16 -10.85 1.07 -18.58
N TRP A 17 -10.94 0.19 -17.56
CA TRP A 17 -9.90 -0.01 -16.55
C TRP A 17 -9.11 -1.31 -16.73
N SER A 18 -9.18 -1.97 -17.90
CA SER A 18 -8.29 -3.09 -18.20
C SER A 18 -6.82 -2.66 -18.25
N TYR A 19 -5.93 -3.64 -18.14
CA TYR A 19 -4.50 -3.37 -18.17
C TYR A 19 -4.09 -2.67 -19.47
N ALA A 20 -4.66 -3.09 -20.60
CA ALA A 20 -4.39 -2.49 -21.90
C ALA A 20 -4.79 -1.00 -21.94
N ALA A 21 -5.92 -0.64 -21.32
CA ALA A 21 -6.41 0.73 -21.27
C ALA A 21 -5.56 1.63 -20.35
N ILE A 22 -5.08 1.09 -19.22
CA ILE A 22 -4.31 1.85 -18.23
C ILE A 22 -2.81 1.90 -18.56
N ARG A 23 -2.27 0.90 -19.28
CA ARG A 23 -0.84 0.79 -19.59
C ARG A 23 -0.19 2.09 -20.10
N PRO A 24 -0.80 2.84 -21.05
CA PRO A 24 -0.23 4.11 -21.50
C PRO A 24 -0.04 5.15 -20.39
N TYR A 25 -0.85 5.10 -19.34
CA TYR A 25 -0.73 5.99 -18.19
C TYR A 25 0.39 5.57 -17.24
N PHE A 26 0.68 4.27 -17.12
CA PHE A 26 1.90 3.81 -16.44
C PHE A 26 3.14 4.31 -17.17
N ASP A 27 3.20 4.13 -18.49
CA ASP A 27 4.33 4.61 -19.31
C ASP A 27 4.48 6.14 -19.23
N LYS A 28 3.36 6.88 -19.17
CA LYS A 28 3.34 8.34 -19.01
C LYS A 28 3.83 8.80 -17.64
N ALA A 29 3.51 8.07 -16.57
CA ALA A 29 3.88 8.42 -15.22
C ALA A 29 5.35 8.06 -14.91
N GLU A 30 5.79 6.92 -15.42
CA GLU A 30 7.04 6.26 -15.06
C GLU A 30 8.27 6.86 -15.76
N ARG A 31 9.34 7.01 -14.99
CA ARG A 31 10.71 7.21 -15.46
C ARG A 31 11.61 6.18 -14.82
N TYR A 32 11.81 5.08 -15.53
CA TYR A 32 12.78 4.08 -15.16
C TYR A 32 14.20 4.61 -15.30
N CYS A 33 14.96 4.54 -14.20
CA CYS A 33 16.36 4.90 -14.10
C CYS A 33 17.18 3.60 -14.07
N PRO A 34 17.81 3.19 -15.19
CA PRO A 34 18.53 1.91 -15.26
C PRO A 34 19.68 1.83 -14.26
N SER A 35 19.90 0.63 -13.71
CA SER A 35 21.00 0.32 -12.82
C SER A 35 21.89 -0.75 -13.45
N SER A 36 23.21 -0.54 -13.43
CA SER A 36 24.19 -1.54 -13.89
C SER A 36 24.21 -2.81 -13.03
N GLN A 37 23.62 -2.79 -11.83
CA GLN A 37 23.49 -3.95 -10.95
C GLN A 37 22.45 -4.96 -11.45
N TYR A 38 21.54 -4.55 -12.34
CA TYR A 38 20.45 -5.38 -12.83
C TYR A 38 20.40 -5.36 -14.37
N PRO A 39 21.42 -5.93 -15.05
CA PRO A 39 21.50 -5.92 -16.51
C PRO A 39 20.40 -6.74 -17.20
N GLU A 40 19.72 -7.62 -16.45
CA GLU A 40 18.62 -8.47 -16.93
C GLU A 40 17.30 -7.70 -17.10
N VAL A 41 17.19 -6.48 -16.54
CA VAL A 41 15.98 -5.67 -16.62
C VAL A 41 15.88 -5.02 -18.00
N LYS A 42 14.74 -5.22 -18.65
CA LYS A 42 14.47 -4.73 -20.00
C LYS A 42 13.91 -3.32 -19.94
N ARG A 43 14.70 -2.34 -20.38
CA ARG A 43 14.32 -0.92 -20.33
C ARG A 43 13.07 -0.60 -21.17
N ASP A 44 12.84 -1.32 -22.26
CA ASP A 44 11.68 -1.18 -23.15
C ASP A 44 10.37 -1.66 -22.51
N GLU A 45 10.43 -2.37 -21.39
CA GLU A 45 9.25 -2.80 -20.63
C GLU A 45 8.74 -1.70 -19.68
N HIS A 46 9.43 -0.55 -19.57
CA HIS A 46 9.11 0.56 -18.67
C HIS A 46 8.96 1.92 -19.38
N GLY A 47 8.20 2.83 -18.77
CA GLY A 47 8.18 4.24 -19.09
C GLY A 47 9.52 4.91 -18.81
N SER A 48 9.96 5.79 -19.71
CA SER A 48 11.29 6.43 -19.64
C SER A 48 11.24 7.96 -19.55
N SER A 49 10.08 8.57 -19.77
CA SER A 49 9.94 10.02 -19.89
C SER A 49 9.11 10.67 -18.79
N GLY A 50 8.38 9.88 -18.00
CA GLY A 50 7.48 10.39 -16.98
C GLY A 50 8.16 11.20 -15.88
N PRO A 51 7.40 11.87 -15.02
CA PRO A 51 7.98 12.63 -13.91
C PRO A 51 8.40 11.75 -12.73
N TRP A 52 7.82 10.55 -12.58
CA TRP A 52 7.98 9.73 -11.38
C TRP A 52 9.15 8.75 -11.55
N ALA A 53 10.26 9.05 -10.88
CA ALA A 53 11.48 8.29 -11.05
C ALA A 53 11.45 6.99 -10.23
N ILE A 54 11.85 5.90 -10.86
CA ILE A 54 12.01 4.60 -10.22
C ILE A 54 13.35 3.97 -10.58
N THR A 55 13.90 3.16 -9.69
CA THR A 55 15.12 2.38 -9.94
C THR A 55 15.07 1.09 -9.13
N HIS A 56 15.75 0.05 -9.61
CA HIS A 56 16.01 -1.12 -8.80
C HIS A 56 16.89 -0.73 -7.61
N ASN A 57 16.65 -1.42 -6.49
CA ASN A 57 17.28 -1.13 -5.22
C ASN A 57 18.81 -1.32 -5.23
N VAL A 58 19.55 -0.49 -4.50
CA VAL A 58 20.99 -0.70 -4.24
C VAL A 58 21.16 -1.75 -3.14
N GLN A 59 22.03 -2.73 -3.36
CA GLN A 59 22.35 -3.72 -2.33
C GLN A 59 22.91 -3.05 -1.06
N ALA A 60 22.15 -3.10 0.03
CA ALA A 60 22.53 -2.53 1.33
C ALA A 60 23.04 -3.56 2.33
N ALA A 61 22.66 -4.82 2.20
CA ALA A 61 23.00 -5.87 3.17
C ALA A 61 23.16 -7.22 2.47
N GLN A 62 24.20 -7.96 2.85
CA GLN A 62 24.52 -9.28 2.28
C GLN A 62 23.43 -10.32 2.56
N ILE A 63 22.70 -10.17 3.67
CA ILE A 63 21.62 -11.10 4.04
C ILE A 63 20.46 -11.10 3.04
N THR A 64 20.31 -10.03 2.26
CA THR A 64 19.29 -9.94 1.21
C THR A 64 19.55 -10.95 0.09
N ASP A 65 20.79 -11.08 -0.37
CA ASP A 65 21.16 -12.06 -1.39
C ASP A 65 20.98 -13.48 -0.89
N ALA A 66 21.36 -13.73 0.37
CA ALA A 66 21.16 -15.02 1.01
C ALA A 66 19.67 -15.42 1.06
N ALA A 67 18.76 -14.47 1.28
CA ALA A 67 17.32 -14.72 1.24
C ALA A 67 16.85 -15.09 -0.17
N ILE A 68 17.31 -14.38 -1.21
CA ILE A 68 17.00 -14.70 -2.61
C ILE A 68 17.50 -16.10 -2.98
N GLU A 69 18.77 -16.41 -2.69
CA GLU A 69 19.35 -17.73 -2.96
C GLU A 69 18.65 -18.85 -2.20
N THR A 70 18.19 -18.59 -0.98
CA THR A 70 17.37 -19.53 -0.21
C THR A 70 16.04 -19.81 -0.91
N CYS A 71 15.32 -18.78 -1.36
CA CYS A 71 14.08 -18.97 -2.11
C CYS A 71 14.30 -19.75 -3.41
N LYS A 72 15.40 -19.48 -4.14
CA LYS A 72 15.77 -20.24 -5.35
C LYS A 72 16.03 -21.72 -5.03
N ALA A 73 16.76 -22.00 -3.94
CA ALA A 73 17.01 -23.36 -3.48
C ALA A 73 15.71 -24.09 -3.05
N MET A 74 14.70 -23.33 -2.60
CA MET A 74 13.35 -23.84 -2.30
C MET A 74 12.45 -24.01 -3.54
N GLY A 75 12.97 -23.76 -4.74
CA GLY A 75 12.26 -23.97 -6.00
C GLY A 75 11.51 -22.76 -6.55
N LEU A 76 11.64 -21.57 -5.94
CA LEU A 76 11.03 -20.36 -6.49
C LEU A 76 11.86 -19.87 -7.69
N PRO A 77 11.21 -19.53 -8.83
CA PRO A 77 11.91 -18.96 -9.97
C PRO A 77 12.45 -17.58 -9.62
N TYR A 78 13.66 -17.26 -10.08
CA TYR A 78 14.20 -15.91 -9.98
C TYR A 78 13.47 -14.99 -10.98
N ASN A 79 13.05 -13.83 -10.52
CA ASN A 79 12.42 -12.80 -11.34
C ASN A 79 13.19 -11.47 -11.14
N PRO A 80 14.02 -11.06 -12.12
CA PRO A 80 14.83 -9.84 -11.98
C PRO A 80 13.99 -8.56 -12.01
N ASP A 81 12.74 -8.63 -12.48
CA ASP A 81 11.82 -7.49 -12.56
C ASP A 81 10.36 -7.94 -12.40
N MET A 82 9.90 -7.84 -11.15
CA MET A 82 8.53 -8.20 -10.74
C MET A 82 7.47 -7.18 -11.17
N ASN A 83 7.87 -6.07 -11.78
CA ASN A 83 7.00 -5.01 -12.29
C ASN A 83 6.92 -5.02 -13.83
N SER A 84 7.58 -5.97 -14.49
CA SER A 84 7.50 -6.16 -15.94
C SER A 84 6.15 -6.72 -16.42
N PRO A 85 5.83 -6.61 -17.73
CA PRO A 85 4.69 -7.29 -18.34
C PRO A 85 4.67 -8.82 -18.16
N ARG A 86 5.82 -9.44 -17.86
CA ARG A 86 5.92 -10.89 -17.60
C ARG A 86 5.23 -11.29 -16.29
N GLY A 87 4.99 -10.34 -15.39
CA GLY A 87 4.31 -10.54 -14.13
C GLY A 87 5.26 -10.66 -12.93
N THR A 88 4.63 -10.84 -11.77
CA THR A 88 5.24 -10.60 -10.46
C THR A 88 5.73 -11.87 -9.76
N MET A 89 5.33 -13.06 -10.24
CA MET A 89 5.68 -14.35 -9.62
C MET A 89 7.20 -14.57 -9.53
N GLY A 90 7.64 -15.24 -8.47
CA GLY A 90 9.03 -15.58 -8.22
C GLY A 90 9.66 -14.74 -7.12
N VAL A 91 10.98 -14.87 -6.98
CA VAL A 91 11.79 -14.13 -6.01
C VAL A 91 12.73 -13.17 -6.73
N GLY A 92 12.90 -11.96 -6.19
CA GLY A 92 13.81 -10.99 -6.77
C GLY A 92 13.86 -9.64 -6.08
N PRO A 93 14.59 -8.67 -6.67
CA PRO A 93 14.70 -7.31 -6.15
C PRO A 93 13.38 -6.53 -6.29
N PHE A 94 13.11 -5.64 -5.34
CA PHE A 94 12.05 -4.66 -5.49
C PHE A 94 12.54 -3.37 -6.16
N VAL A 95 11.60 -2.69 -6.82
CA VAL A 95 11.81 -1.39 -7.43
C VAL A 95 11.39 -0.30 -6.46
N GLY A 96 12.24 0.71 -6.32
CA GLY A 96 12.05 1.84 -5.43
C GLY A 96 11.71 3.12 -6.19
N HIS A 97 10.91 3.98 -5.58
CA HIS A 97 10.70 5.35 -6.06
C HIS A 97 11.87 6.24 -5.66
N ILE A 98 12.99 6.07 -6.37
CA ILE A 98 14.26 6.72 -6.11
C ILE A 98 14.78 7.30 -7.44
N ASP A 99 15.24 8.55 -7.41
CA ASP A 99 15.80 9.21 -8.59
C ASP A 99 17.27 8.81 -8.82
N LYS A 100 17.83 9.24 -9.95
CA LYS A 100 19.24 9.01 -10.30
C LYS A 100 20.27 9.60 -9.31
N LYS A 101 19.83 10.43 -8.36
CA LYS A 101 20.66 11.04 -7.30
C LYS A 101 20.49 10.31 -5.97
N GLY A 102 19.80 9.16 -5.93
CA GLY A 102 19.56 8.41 -4.71
C GLY A 102 18.55 9.05 -3.77
N LYS A 103 17.68 9.95 -4.27
CA LYS A 103 16.67 10.65 -3.46
C LYS A 103 15.30 10.06 -3.72
N ARG A 104 14.45 10.05 -2.68
CA ARG A 104 13.05 9.65 -2.80
C ARG A 104 12.33 10.49 -3.87
N SER A 105 11.70 9.81 -4.82
CA SER A 105 10.78 10.40 -5.79
C SER A 105 9.34 10.16 -5.32
N SER A 106 8.70 11.16 -4.74
CA SER A 106 7.28 11.07 -4.34
C SER A 106 6.39 11.66 -5.43
N SER A 107 5.08 11.40 -5.39
CA SER A 107 4.14 12.07 -6.28
C SER A 107 4.22 13.60 -6.15
N ALA A 108 4.47 14.12 -4.94
CA ALA A 108 4.68 15.55 -4.72
C ALA A 108 5.96 16.05 -5.43
N THR A 109 7.12 15.44 -5.21
CA THR A 109 8.37 15.92 -5.82
C THR A 109 8.42 15.68 -7.33
N ALA A 110 7.74 14.65 -7.83
CA ALA A 110 7.63 14.33 -9.25
C ALA A 110 6.72 15.31 -9.99
N TYR A 111 5.51 15.60 -9.48
CA TYR A 111 4.51 16.38 -10.19
C TYR A 111 4.47 17.87 -9.79
N LEU A 112 4.86 18.22 -8.57
CA LEU A 112 4.92 19.62 -8.09
C LEU A 112 6.35 20.17 -8.20
N THR A 113 6.91 20.11 -9.41
CA THR A 113 8.22 20.72 -9.70
C THR A 113 8.17 22.23 -9.47
N GLN A 114 9.33 22.88 -9.31
CA GLN A 114 9.39 24.33 -9.15
C GLN A 114 8.68 25.10 -10.28
N ALA A 115 8.76 24.58 -11.52
CA ALA A 115 8.07 25.16 -12.67
C ALA A 115 6.54 25.01 -12.59
N VAL A 116 6.05 23.91 -12.00
CA VAL A 116 4.61 23.70 -11.76
C VAL A 116 4.12 24.59 -10.62
N LEU A 117 4.89 24.69 -9.53
CA LEU A 117 4.60 25.55 -8.39
C LEU A 117 4.57 27.04 -8.76
N ALA A 118 5.35 27.46 -9.76
CA ALA A 118 5.37 28.84 -10.24
C ALA A 118 4.17 29.21 -11.13
N ARG A 119 3.26 28.28 -11.44
CA ARG A 119 2.12 28.54 -12.32
C ARG A 119 1.10 29.44 -11.63
N PRO A 120 0.68 30.56 -12.23
CA PRO A 120 -0.24 31.51 -11.60
C PRO A 120 -1.66 30.96 -11.42
N ASN A 121 -2.01 29.88 -12.13
CA ASN A 121 -3.31 29.23 -12.05
C ASN A 121 -3.33 28.00 -11.12
N LEU A 122 -2.30 27.81 -10.29
CA LEU A 122 -2.24 26.75 -9.29
C LEU A 122 -2.14 27.37 -7.90
N THR A 123 -3.03 26.96 -7.00
CA THR A 123 -2.95 27.30 -5.58
C THR A 123 -2.85 26.01 -4.78
N ILE A 124 -1.89 25.96 -3.85
CA ILE A 124 -1.68 24.82 -2.97
C ILE A 124 -1.90 25.28 -1.54
N ALA A 125 -2.93 24.74 -0.90
CA ALA A 125 -3.19 24.92 0.51
C ALA A 125 -2.69 23.68 1.26
N VAL A 126 -1.62 23.84 2.03
CA VAL A 126 -1.12 22.83 2.97
C VAL A 126 -1.70 23.08 4.36
N GLU A 127 -1.65 22.08 5.25
CA GLU A 127 -2.15 22.20 6.63
C GLU A 127 -3.60 22.71 6.68
N THR A 128 -4.39 22.29 5.69
CA THR A 128 -5.76 22.74 5.46
C THR A 128 -6.62 21.50 5.29
N MET A 129 -7.53 21.26 6.24
CA MET A 129 -8.44 20.13 6.23
C MET A 129 -9.73 20.51 5.51
N VAL A 130 -10.19 19.66 4.60
CA VAL A 130 -11.54 19.77 4.03
C VAL A 130 -12.52 19.14 5.01
N GLU A 131 -13.43 19.94 5.59
CA GLU A 131 -14.39 19.44 6.58
C GLU A 131 -15.68 18.91 5.94
N LYS A 132 -16.07 19.49 4.80
CA LYS A 132 -17.34 19.18 4.12
C LYS A 132 -17.32 19.59 2.64
N ILE A 133 -17.98 18.81 1.79
CA ILE A 133 -18.35 19.18 0.43
C ILE A 133 -19.74 19.83 0.46
N ILE A 134 -19.88 20.98 -0.20
CA ILE A 134 -21.11 21.76 -0.24
C ILE A 134 -21.83 21.49 -1.56
N PHE A 135 -23.11 21.14 -1.47
CA PHE A 135 -23.97 20.82 -2.61
C PHE A 135 -25.05 21.90 -2.82
N ALA A 136 -25.24 22.29 -4.08
CA ALA A 136 -26.42 23.02 -4.50
C ALA A 136 -27.55 22.04 -4.78
N HIS A 137 -28.73 22.33 -4.23
CA HIS A 137 -29.93 21.51 -4.37
C HIS A 137 -30.99 22.31 -5.13
N ALA A 138 -31.68 21.64 -6.06
CA ALA A 138 -32.90 22.12 -6.69
C ALA A 138 -33.89 20.94 -6.80
N PRO A 139 -35.21 21.19 -6.71
CA PRO A 139 -36.20 20.15 -6.93
C PRO A 139 -35.98 19.45 -8.28
N ASP A 140 -36.07 18.12 -8.29
CA ASP A 140 -35.96 17.26 -9.48
C ASP A 140 -34.62 17.36 -10.25
N VAL A 141 -33.56 17.85 -9.60
CA VAL A 141 -32.20 17.90 -10.17
C VAL A 141 -31.22 17.21 -9.24
N GLU A 142 -30.31 16.40 -9.81
CA GLU A 142 -29.24 15.78 -9.05
C GLU A 142 -28.37 16.82 -8.31
N PRO A 143 -27.97 16.53 -7.06
CA PRO A 143 -27.18 17.47 -6.27
C PRO A 143 -25.83 17.76 -6.93
N ARG A 144 -25.52 19.05 -7.11
CA ARG A 144 -24.24 19.47 -7.70
C ARG A 144 -23.27 19.93 -6.62
N ALA A 145 -22.08 19.34 -6.57
CA ALA A 145 -21.00 19.82 -5.71
C ALA A 145 -20.51 21.20 -6.22
N VAL A 146 -20.54 22.22 -5.35
CA VAL A 146 -20.27 23.61 -5.74
C VAL A 146 -19.15 24.27 -4.94
N ALA A 147 -18.82 23.74 -3.77
CA ALA A 147 -17.74 24.26 -2.94
C ALA A 147 -17.22 23.21 -1.96
N VAL A 148 -16.10 23.51 -1.33
CA VAL A 148 -15.63 22.82 -0.12
C VAL A 148 -15.53 23.81 1.04
N GLU A 149 -15.83 23.32 2.24
CA GLU A 149 -15.52 24.01 3.49
C GLU A 149 -14.18 23.51 4.02
N VAL A 150 -13.28 24.42 4.36
CA VAL A 150 -11.94 24.11 4.83
C VAL A 150 -11.59 24.86 6.10
N SER A 151 -10.71 24.28 6.93
CA SER A 151 -10.15 24.96 8.10
C SER A 151 -8.72 24.48 8.39
N LYS A 152 -7.99 25.21 9.24
CA LYS A 152 -6.62 24.85 9.67
C LYS A 152 -6.57 23.96 10.91
N GLY A 153 -7.69 23.77 11.60
CA GLY A 153 -7.71 23.13 12.90
C GLY A 153 -9.09 23.13 13.55
N ARG A 154 -9.28 22.25 14.53
CA ARG A 154 -10.50 22.20 15.33
C ARG A 154 -10.80 23.57 15.95
N GLY A 155 -12.01 24.08 15.72
CA GLY A 155 -12.45 25.39 16.23
C GLY A 155 -11.83 26.60 15.51
N SER A 156 -11.03 26.41 14.47
CA SER A 156 -10.53 27.51 13.64
C SER A 156 -11.64 28.08 12.74
N PRO A 157 -11.49 29.32 12.26
CA PRO A 157 -12.39 29.86 11.23
C PRO A 157 -12.48 28.92 10.03
N ARG A 158 -13.70 28.74 9.54
CA ARG A 158 -14.00 27.98 8.34
C ARG A 158 -14.02 28.90 7.14
N TYR A 159 -13.47 28.42 6.03
CA TYR A 159 -13.42 29.14 4.76
C TYR A 159 -14.13 28.32 3.70
N ARG A 160 -14.82 29.00 2.79
CA ARG A 160 -15.48 28.39 1.63
C ARG A 160 -14.61 28.59 0.40
N ALA A 161 -14.34 27.51 -0.34
CA ALA A 161 -13.70 27.56 -1.64
C ALA A 161 -14.66 27.02 -2.71
N ASP A 162 -15.15 27.91 -3.57
CA ASP A 162 -16.10 27.57 -4.64
C ASP A 162 -15.40 26.90 -5.84
N ALA A 163 -16.09 25.94 -6.44
CA ALA A 163 -15.65 25.22 -7.63
C ALA A 163 -16.57 25.52 -8.82
N THR A 164 -16.00 26.07 -9.89
CA THR A 164 -16.78 26.42 -11.10
C THR A 164 -17.00 25.23 -12.02
N ARG A 165 -16.09 24.25 -12.01
CA ARG A 165 -16.12 23.08 -12.91
C ARG A 165 -16.40 21.79 -12.15
N GLU A 166 -15.44 21.35 -11.34
CA GLU A 166 -15.45 20.04 -10.71
C GLU A 166 -14.77 20.08 -9.33
N ILE A 167 -15.10 19.08 -8.50
CA ILE A 167 -14.41 18.76 -7.25
C ILE A 167 -13.94 17.31 -7.37
N ILE A 168 -12.64 17.09 -7.25
CA ILE A 168 -12.03 15.76 -7.33
C ILE A 168 -11.58 15.36 -5.92
N LEU A 169 -12.14 14.25 -5.41
CA LEU A 169 -11.83 13.76 -4.08
C LEU A 169 -10.67 12.76 -4.11
N CYS A 170 -9.56 13.11 -3.44
CA CYS A 170 -8.33 12.31 -3.38
C CYS A 170 -7.87 12.07 -1.92
N GLY A 171 -8.79 11.91 -0.97
CA GLY A 171 -8.49 11.71 0.45
C GLY A 171 -7.98 10.30 0.82
N GLY A 172 -7.83 9.41 -0.16
CA GLY A 172 -7.45 8.01 0.07
C GLY A 172 -8.61 7.15 0.61
N ALA A 173 -8.34 5.86 0.84
CA ALA A 173 -9.35 4.85 1.16
C ALA A 173 -10.07 5.06 2.51
N ILE A 174 -9.50 5.89 3.41
CA ILE A 174 -10.07 6.17 4.73
C ILE A 174 -10.72 7.56 4.79
N ALA A 175 -10.00 8.62 4.42
CA ALA A 175 -10.54 9.97 4.58
C ALA A 175 -11.57 10.33 3.50
N SER A 176 -11.52 9.71 2.31
CA SER A 176 -12.55 9.96 1.28
C SER A 176 -13.94 9.49 1.72
N PRO A 177 -14.17 8.24 2.18
CA PRO A 177 -15.49 7.85 2.67
C PRO A 177 -15.90 8.66 3.90
N GLN A 178 -14.98 8.97 4.83
CA GLN A 178 -15.31 9.83 5.98
C GLN A 178 -15.85 11.20 5.51
N LEU A 179 -15.20 11.86 4.56
CA LEU A 179 -15.64 13.15 4.05
C LEU A 179 -16.96 13.05 3.29
N LEU A 180 -17.17 11.99 2.49
CA LEU A 180 -18.45 11.76 1.80
C LEU A 180 -19.60 11.61 2.81
N LEU A 181 -19.42 10.76 3.83
CA LEU A 181 -20.41 10.56 4.91
C LEU A 181 -20.72 11.89 5.61
N LEU A 182 -19.70 12.64 6.03
CA LEU A 182 -19.88 13.96 6.67
C LEU A 182 -20.55 14.99 5.77
N SER A 183 -20.45 14.82 4.45
CA SER A 183 -21.07 15.67 3.44
C SER A 183 -22.47 15.21 3.02
N GLY A 184 -23.02 14.18 3.67
CA GLY A 184 -24.37 13.68 3.40
C GLY A 184 -24.46 12.68 2.24
N ILE A 185 -23.34 12.10 1.81
CA ILE A 185 -23.30 11.05 0.77
C ILE A 185 -22.93 9.72 1.44
N GLY A 186 -23.90 8.83 1.57
CA GLY A 186 -23.69 7.55 2.26
C GLY A 186 -24.99 6.82 2.61
N PRO A 187 -24.91 5.75 3.43
CA PRO A 187 -26.09 5.00 3.86
C PRO A 187 -27.05 5.88 4.65
N GLU A 188 -28.30 5.99 4.20
CA GLU A 188 -29.33 6.82 4.83
C GLU A 188 -29.45 6.59 6.35
N ASP A 189 -29.48 5.33 6.79
CA ASP A 189 -29.64 4.96 8.19
C ASP A 189 -28.47 5.43 9.07
N GLU A 190 -27.24 5.34 8.58
CA GLU A 190 -26.03 5.82 9.29
C GLU A 190 -25.99 7.36 9.35
N LEU A 191 -26.40 8.03 8.28
CA LEU A 191 -26.46 9.49 8.24
C LEU A 191 -27.54 10.03 9.20
N GLN A 192 -28.72 9.39 9.24
CA GLN A 192 -29.81 9.77 10.13
C GLN A 192 -29.45 9.60 11.61
N GLN A 193 -28.73 8.53 11.98
CA GLN A 193 -28.28 8.30 13.36
C GLN A 193 -27.40 9.43 13.91
N LEU A 194 -26.71 10.15 13.03
CA LEU A 194 -25.88 11.29 13.36
C LEU A 194 -26.51 12.60 12.88
N ASP A 195 -27.82 12.68 12.67
CA ASP A 195 -28.56 13.82 12.07
C ASP A 195 -27.73 14.61 11.01
N ILE A 196 -27.14 13.89 10.06
CA ILE A 196 -26.46 14.47 8.92
C ILE A 196 -27.50 14.61 7.80
N PRO A 197 -27.72 15.82 7.25
CA PRO A 197 -28.61 16.00 6.12
C PRO A 197 -28.17 15.13 4.94
N ILE A 198 -29.10 14.31 4.43
CA ILE A 198 -28.84 13.40 3.32
C ILE A 198 -28.86 14.20 2.03
N VAL A 199 -27.75 14.14 1.29
CA VAL A 199 -27.62 14.67 -0.07
C VAL A 199 -27.93 13.56 -1.08
N GLN A 200 -27.38 12.37 -0.85
CA GLN A 200 -27.59 11.21 -1.69
C GLN A 200 -27.42 9.93 -0.85
N ASP A 201 -28.41 9.05 -0.89
CA ASP A 201 -28.27 7.70 -0.34
C ASP A 201 -27.37 6.87 -1.26
N LEU A 202 -26.19 6.52 -0.75
CA LEU A 202 -25.23 5.63 -1.38
C LEU A 202 -24.75 4.58 -0.35
N PRO A 203 -25.42 3.42 -0.26
CA PRO A 203 -25.24 2.47 0.84
C PRO A 203 -23.86 1.81 0.92
N PHE A 204 -23.06 1.91 -0.14
CA PHE A 204 -21.72 1.32 -0.21
C PHE A 204 -20.59 2.29 0.20
N VAL A 205 -20.88 3.56 0.49
CA VAL A 205 -19.84 4.48 0.99
C VAL A 205 -19.33 4.00 2.34
N GLY A 206 -18.01 3.85 2.45
CA GLY A 206 -17.36 3.31 3.65
C GLY A 206 -17.46 1.79 3.78
N LYS A 207 -18.01 1.06 2.80
CA LYS A 207 -18.04 -0.41 2.80
C LYS A 207 -16.88 -1.00 2.00
N ASP A 208 -16.75 -2.32 2.04
CA ASP A 208 -15.75 -3.12 1.31
C ASP A 208 -14.30 -2.66 1.52
N PHE A 209 -13.98 -2.17 2.72
CA PHE A 209 -12.61 -1.80 3.08
C PHE A 209 -11.74 -3.05 3.02
N THR A 210 -10.71 -3.01 2.17
CA THR A 210 -9.81 -4.14 1.96
C THR A 210 -8.38 -3.65 2.08
N ASP A 211 -7.53 -4.43 2.74
CA ASP A 211 -6.10 -4.20 2.85
C ASP A 211 -5.36 -5.54 2.76
N HIS A 212 -4.04 -5.51 2.61
CA HIS A 212 -3.23 -6.70 2.72
C HIS A 212 -3.01 -7.09 4.18
N ILE A 213 -3.18 -8.37 4.52
CA ILE A 213 -3.00 -8.85 5.89
C ILE A 213 -1.61 -9.44 6.05
N ALA A 214 -0.78 -8.82 6.89
CA ALA A 214 0.54 -9.32 7.23
C ALA A 214 0.49 -10.25 8.46
N SER A 215 1.33 -11.29 8.47
CA SER A 215 1.53 -12.19 9.62
C SER A 215 2.15 -11.53 10.85
N GLY A 216 2.56 -10.27 10.74
CA GLY A 216 3.43 -9.59 11.69
C GLY A 216 4.91 -9.92 11.50
N PRO A 217 5.81 -9.24 12.26
CA PRO A 217 7.25 -9.36 12.09
C PRO A 217 7.81 -10.66 12.72
N LEU A 218 8.32 -11.55 11.87
CA LEU A 218 9.11 -12.71 12.28
C LEU A 218 10.60 -12.33 12.27
N ARG A 219 11.24 -12.36 13.43
CA ARG A 219 12.62 -11.87 13.59
C ARG A 219 13.59 -13.03 13.70
N PHE A 220 14.64 -13.01 12.89
CA PHE A 220 15.70 -14.01 12.91
C PHE A 220 17.04 -13.33 13.16
N ARG A 221 17.81 -13.88 14.11
CA ARG A 221 19.14 -13.38 14.42
C ARG A 221 20.08 -13.64 13.23
N ALA A 222 20.86 -12.63 12.88
CA ALA A 222 21.87 -12.72 11.84
C ALA A 222 23.29 -12.60 12.43
N LYS A 223 24.29 -12.95 11.61
CA LYS A 223 25.68 -12.68 11.95
C LYS A 223 25.92 -11.17 12.02
N PRO A 224 26.83 -10.69 12.90
CA PRO A 224 27.20 -9.28 12.95
C PRO A 224 27.63 -8.74 11.57
N ALA A 225 27.32 -7.47 11.30
CA ALA A 225 27.64 -6.75 10.06
C ALA A 225 27.01 -7.30 8.75
N ALA A 226 26.19 -8.36 8.81
CA ALA A 226 25.45 -8.86 7.65
C ALA A 226 24.13 -8.09 7.40
N THR A 227 23.75 -7.18 8.30
CA THR A 227 22.46 -6.48 8.35
C THR A 227 22.66 -4.95 8.34
N TRP A 228 21.59 -4.21 8.07
CA TRP A 228 21.58 -2.75 8.02
C TRP A 228 21.98 -2.12 9.36
N ASP A 229 21.76 -2.81 10.47
CA ASP A 229 22.13 -2.36 11.82
C ASP A 229 23.61 -1.94 11.93
N HIS A 230 24.48 -2.47 11.06
CA HIS A 230 25.87 -2.05 10.92
C HIS A 230 26.02 -0.54 10.77
N TYR A 231 25.14 0.10 10.01
CA TYR A 231 25.19 1.53 9.71
C TYR A 231 24.65 2.42 10.83
N ASN A 232 24.10 1.85 11.91
CA ASN A 232 23.77 2.59 13.13
C ASN A 232 25.05 2.97 13.92
N SER A 233 26.18 2.32 13.64
CA SER A 233 27.47 2.68 14.24
C SER A 233 27.99 4.00 13.66
N PRO A 234 28.60 4.90 14.47
CA PRO A 234 28.99 6.24 14.01
C PRO A 234 29.89 6.25 12.77
N VAL A 235 30.92 5.37 12.73
CA VAL A 235 31.89 5.34 11.63
C VAL A 235 31.28 4.77 10.34
N PRO A 236 30.70 3.55 10.31
CA PRO A 236 29.98 3.06 9.13
C PRO A 236 28.85 3.96 8.67
N GLY A 237 28.09 4.55 9.60
CA GLY A 237 27.01 5.49 9.30
C GLY A 237 27.51 6.77 8.64
N ALA A 238 28.58 7.37 9.16
CA ALA A 238 29.19 8.56 8.57
C ALA A 238 29.76 8.29 7.17
N LEU A 239 30.40 7.14 6.96
CA LEU A 239 30.89 6.72 5.64
C LEU A 239 29.73 6.48 4.65
N ALA A 240 28.65 5.86 5.11
CA ALA A 240 27.43 5.66 4.31
C ALA A 240 26.79 7.00 3.90
N LEU A 241 26.74 7.96 4.83
CA LEU A 241 26.24 9.31 4.56
C LEU A 241 27.12 10.04 3.57
N LEU A 242 28.44 10.01 3.75
CA LEU A 242 29.39 10.64 2.84
C LEU A 242 29.26 10.04 1.43
N ARG A 243 29.15 8.71 1.31
CA ARG A 243 28.96 8.02 0.03
C ARG A 243 27.67 8.47 -0.66
N TRP A 244 26.57 8.54 0.08
CA TRP A 244 25.29 9.01 -0.47
C TRP A 244 25.37 10.46 -0.91
N PHE A 245 25.99 11.34 -0.12
CA PHE A 245 26.14 12.75 -0.46
C PHE A 245 26.97 12.96 -1.74
N LEU A 246 28.08 12.21 -1.89
CA LEU A 246 28.99 12.35 -3.03
C LEU A 246 28.47 11.68 -4.31
N THR A 247 27.76 10.56 -4.19
CA THR A 247 27.44 9.69 -5.35
C THR A 247 25.96 9.41 -5.55
N GLY A 248 25.11 9.74 -4.58
CA GLY A 248 23.71 9.29 -4.54
C GLY A 248 23.56 7.76 -4.34
N GLY A 249 24.66 7.05 -4.04
CA GLY A 249 24.66 5.60 -3.88
C GLY A 249 24.94 5.12 -2.46
N GLY A 250 24.97 3.81 -2.29
CA GLY A 250 25.21 3.17 -1.01
C GLY A 250 23.94 2.87 -0.21
N PRO A 251 24.06 2.39 1.03
CA PRO A 251 22.96 1.83 1.81
C PRO A 251 21.87 2.85 2.17
N LEU A 252 22.17 4.15 2.21
CA LEU A 252 21.15 5.18 2.45
C LEU A 252 20.27 5.48 1.24
N ALA A 253 20.64 5.01 0.05
CA ALA A 253 19.80 5.00 -1.15
C ALA A 253 19.04 3.67 -1.32
N ALA A 254 19.08 2.78 -0.34
CA ALA A 254 18.41 1.49 -0.42
C ALA A 254 16.98 1.52 0.14
N LEU A 255 16.19 0.54 -0.26
CA LEU A 255 14.86 0.26 0.26
C LEU A 255 14.91 -0.50 1.57
N GLY A 256 14.02 -0.14 2.50
CA GLY A 256 13.77 -0.85 3.77
C GLY A 256 13.59 -2.36 3.57
N SER A 257 12.80 -2.72 2.56
CA SER A 257 12.65 -4.08 2.06
C SER A 257 13.20 -4.14 0.63
N PRO A 258 14.45 -4.60 0.46
CA PRO A 258 15.17 -4.52 -0.82
C PRO A 258 14.73 -5.57 -1.85
N SER A 259 14.11 -6.65 -1.41
CA SER A 259 13.67 -7.79 -2.23
C SER A 259 12.56 -8.54 -1.51
N GLY A 260 11.88 -9.42 -2.25
CA GLY A 260 10.86 -10.29 -1.72
C GLY A 260 10.54 -11.41 -2.68
N ALA A 261 9.52 -12.19 -2.36
CA ALA A 261 9.02 -13.25 -3.21
C ALA A 261 7.50 -13.23 -3.30
N PHE A 262 6.98 -13.42 -4.50
CA PHE A 262 5.57 -13.64 -4.75
C PHE A 262 5.34 -15.07 -5.21
N LEU A 263 4.42 -15.74 -4.55
CA LEU A 263 4.18 -17.16 -4.73
C LEU A 263 2.70 -17.48 -4.57
N ARG A 264 2.34 -18.71 -4.96
CA ARG A 264 1.07 -19.29 -4.59
C ARG A 264 1.26 -20.21 -3.39
N SER A 265 0.40 -20.08 -2.38
CA SER A 265 0.38 -20.96 -1.21
C SER A 265 0.11 -22.42 -1.58
N ASP A 266 -0.60 -22.64 -2.70
CA ASP A 266 -0.93 -23.95 -3.25
C ASP A 266 0.07 -24.47 -4.31
N ASP A 267 1.23 -23.83 -4.50
CA ASP A 267 2.24 -24.28 -5.45
C ASP A 267 2.89 -25.60 -4.97
N PRO A 268 2.77 -26.72 -5.72
CA PRO A 268 3.29 -28.02 -5.30
C PRO A 268 4.82 -28.09 -5.34
N ARG A 269 5.50 -27.13 -5.98
CA ARG A 269 6.96 -27.09 -6.08
C ARG A 269 7.64 -26.60 -4.81
N ILE A 270 6.89 -25.98 -3.90
CA ILE A 270 7.43 -25.44 -2.65
C ILE A 270 7.64 -26.58 -1.67
N ALA A 271 8.91 -26.83 -1.33
CA ALA A 271 9.37 -27.99 -0.58
C ALA A 271 8.87 -28.09 0.87
N VAL A 272 8.22 -27.06 1.40
CA VAL A 272 7.75 -27.01 2.79
C VAL A 272 6.25 -26.70 2.80
N ARG A 273 5.44 -27.75 3.00
CA ARG A 273 4.01 -27.63 3.31
C ARG A 273 3.79 -28.07 4.74
N SER A 274 3.02 -27.29 5.49
CA SER A 274 2.57 -27.72 6.81
C SER A 274 1.34 -28.61 6.67
N GLU A 275 1.19 -29.61 7.52
CA GLU A 275 -0.03 -30.44 7.62
C GLU A 275 -1.28 -29.57 7.83
N LEU A 276 -1.13 -28.41 8.48
CA LEU A 276 -2.18 -27.42 8.67
C LEU A 276 -2.62 -26.76 7.36
N ALA A 277 -1.70 -26.54 6.41
CA ALA A 277 -2.03 -26.00 5.09
C ALA A 277 -2.78 -27.03 4.23
N GLU A 278 -2.45 -28.32 4.38
CA GLU A 278 -3.08 -29.41 3.62
C GLU A 278 -4.48 -29.78 4.14
N SER A 279 -4.72 -29.61 5.44
CA SER A 279 -5.99 -29.95 6.08
C SER A 279 -7.08 -28.88 6.02
N ARG A 280 -6.75 -27.66 5.56
CA ARG A 280 -7.72 -26.55 5.45
C ARG A 280 -8.13 -26.31 4.01
N ALA A 281 -9.42 -26.45 3.73
CA ALA A 281 -9.99 -25.96 2.48
C ALA A 281 -9.79 -24.44 2.39
N THR A 282 -9.00 -23.99 1.42
CA THR A 282 -8.79 -22.57 1.13
C THR A 282 -9.61 -22.17 -0.08
N LYS A 283 -10.31 -21.04 0.03
CA LYS A 283 -10.97 -20.42 -1.11
C LYS A 283 -9.94 -19.59 -1.87
N ASN A 284 -9.75 -19.90 -3.14
CA ASN A 284 -8.84 -19.14 -3.98
C ASN A 284 -9.48 -17.79 -4.36
N MET A 285 -9.00 -16.71 -3.74
CA MET A 285 -9.43 -15.34 -3.98
C MET A 285 -8.58 -14.62 -5.05
N THR A 286 -7.59 -15.30 -5.64
CA THR A 286 -6.70 -14.67 -6.64
C THR A 286 -7.44 -14.34 -7.93
N SER A 287 -6.96 -13.31 -8.64
CA SER A 287 -7.53 -12.82 -9.90
C SER A 287 -7.42 -13.84 -11.06
N GLY A 288 -6.70 -14.95 -10.85
CA GLY A 288 -6.62 -16.09 -11.76
C GLY A 288 -5.41 -17.00 -11.53
N PRO A 289 -5.22 -18.05 -12.34
CA PRO A 289 -4.24 -19.13 -12.10
C PRO A 289 -2.76 -18.71 -12.03
N GLY A 290 -2.40 -17.53 -12.53
CA GLY A 290 -1.04 -16.98 -12.49
C GLY A 290 -0.83 -15.86 -11.47
N ALA A 291 -1.83 -15.54 -10.66
CA ALA A 291 -1.72 -14.52 -9.63
C ALA A 291 -1.21 -15.12 -8.30
N PRO A 292 -0.22 -14.48 -7.64
CA PRO A 292 0.18 -14.87 -6.29
C PRO A 292 -0.92 -14.53 -5.28
N ASP A 293 -1.02 -15.36 -4.23
CA ASP A 293 -1.85 -15.11 -3.05
C ASP A 293 -1.00 -14.68 -1.83
N LEU A 294 0.31 -14.92 -1.89
CA LEU A 294 1.28 -14.59 -0.85
C LEU A 294 2.41 -13.73 -1.40
N GLU A 295 2.80 -12.76 -0.58
CA GLU A 295 4.06 -12.04 -0.68
C GLU A 295 4.90 -12.35 0.58
N LEU A 296 6.11 -12.84 0.37
CA LEU A 296 7.14 -12.90 1.40
C LEU A 296 8.00 -11.65 1.27
N VAL A 297 8.05 -10.88 2.35
CA VAL A 297 8.84 -9.65 2.43
C VAL A 297 9.83 -9.76 3.57
N TRP A 298 11.00 -9.18 3.38
CA TRP A 298 11.99 -9.10 4.43
C TRP A 298 12.73 -7.77 4.43
N ALA A 299 13.17 -7.37 5.61
CA ALA A 299 14.01 -6.21 5.85
C ALA A 299 15.28 -6.67 6.57
N PRO A 300 16.47 -6.23 6.13
CA PRO A 300 17.74 -6.62 6.75
C PRO A 300 17.98 -5.84 8.06
N VAL A 301 16.96 -5.72 8.91
CA VAL A 301 16.96 -5.06 10.21
C VAL A 301 15.91 -5.73 11.09
N CYS A 302 16.17 -5.80 12.40
CA CYS A 302 15.18 -6.23 13.38
C CYS A 302 14.25 -5.07 13.76
N PHE A 303 12.95 -5.20 13.48
CA PHE A 303 11.94 -4.24 13.93
C PHE A 303 10.73 -4.94 14.56
N SER A 304 10.04 -4.21 15.43
CA SER A 304 8.73 -4.55 15.97
C SER A 304 7.68 -3.60 15.39
N VAL A 305 6.42 -3.97 15.52
CA VAL A 305 5.30 -3.06 15.24
C VAL A 305 4.61 -2.77 16.56
N ASP A 306 4.58 -1.50 16.96
CA ASP A 306 3.90 -1.02 18.17
C ASP A 306 2.85 0.02 17.73
N ASN A 307 1.57 -0.28 17.96
CA ASN A 307 0.44 0.55 17.51
C ASN A 307 0.52 0.97 16.03
N GLY A 308 0.95 0.05 15.16
CA GLY A 308 1.11 0.32 13.71
C GLY A 308 2.39 1.07 13.35
N ILE A 309 3.23 1.43 14.32
CA ILE A 309 4.50 2.10 14.10
C ILE A 309 5.62 1.07 14.08
N VAL A 310 6.45 1.12 13.06
CA VAL A 310 7.66 0.29 12.95
C VAL A 310 8.73 0.86 13.89
N VAL A 311 9.16 0.07 14.88
CA VAL A 311 10.15 0.46 15.88
C VAL A 311 11.36 -0.48 15.79
N PRO A 312 12.61 0.02 15.65
CA PRO A 312 13.79 -0.82 15.65
C PRO A 312 13.95 -1.53 17.00
N VAL A 313 14.55 -2.73 17.00
CA VAL A 313 14.87 -3.46 18.24
C VAL A 313 16.33 -3.16 18.62
N PRO A 314 16.58 -2.35 19.67
CA PRO A 314 17.95 -1.95 20.01
C PRO A 314 18.83 -3.17 20.33
N GLY A 315 20.06 -3.16 19.83
CA GLY A 315 21.05 -4.22 20.09
C GLY A 315 20.76 -5.56 19.40
N ALA A 316 19.70 -5.67 18.60
CA ALA A 316 19.44 -6.85 17.79
C ALA A 316 20.06 -6.67 16.40
N SER A 317 20.87 -7.65 15.97
CA SER A 317 21.27 -7.79 14.57
C SER A 317 20.50 -8.93 13.95
N GLY A 318 19.73 -8.64 12.91
CA GLY A 318 18.89 -9.67 12.30
C GLY A 318 18.13 -9.21 11.06
N ILE A 319 17.36 -10.16 10.54
CA ILE A 319 16.42 -9.95 9.46
C ILE A 319 15.01 -10.08 10.02
N THR A 320 14.14 -9.15 9.67
CA THR A 320 12.71 -9.27 9.91
C THR A 320 12.06 -9.76 8.63
N MET A 321 11.31 -10.85 8.71
CA MET A 321 10.55 -11.42 7.62
C MET A 321 9.07 -11.38 7.95
N GLY A 322 8.22 -11.39 6.93
CA GLY A 322 6.78 -11.49 7.08
C GLY A 322 6.16 -12.12 5.84
N ALA A 323 5.01 -12.74 6.03
CA ALA A 323 4.14 -13.17 4.95
C ALA A 323 2.95 -12.22 4.88
N VAL A 324 2.54 -11.85 3.69
CA VAL A 324 1.42 -10.95 3.41
C VAL A 324 0.42 -11.68 2.54
N CYS A 325 -0.83 -11.76 2.99
CA CYS A 325 -1.95 -12.25 2.20
C CYS A 325 -2.42 -11.11 1.27
N LEU A 326 -2.30 -11.35 -0.04
CA LEU A 326 -2.52 -10.33 -1.07
C LEU A 326 -4.00 -10.13 -1.43
N LYS A 327 -4.82 -11.16 -1.22
CA LYS A 327 -6.27 -11.11 -1.49
C LYS A 327 -7.03 -11.81 -0.37
N PRO A 328 -7.21 -11.15 0.78
CA PRO A 328 -8.04 -11.71 1.84
C PRO A 328 -9.51 -11.77 1.39
N GLU A 329 -10.24 -12.77 1.88
CA GLU A 329 -11.70 -12.83 1.74
C GLU A 329 -12.41 -11.85 2.69
N SER A 330 -11.77 -11.50 3.80
CA SER A 330 -12.33 -10.56 4.77
C SER A 330 -12.34 -9.14 4.21
N THR A 331 -13.49 -8.49 4.37
CA THR A 331 -13.65 -7.07 4.15
C THR A 331 -13.99 -6.36 5.46
N GLY A 332 -13.80 -5.06 5.44
CA GLY A 332 -14.07 -4.16 6.54
C GLY A 332 -15.03 -3.04 6.15
N HIS A 333 -15.22 -2.10 7.06
CA HIS A 333 -15.98 -0.88 6.80
C HIS A 333 -15.47 0.27 7.66
N ILE A 334 -15.85 1.47 7.24
CA ILE A 334 -15.51 2.75 7.83
C ILE A 334 -16.81 3.49 8.10
N THR A 335 -17.03 3.86 9.36
CA THR A 335 -18.19 4.65 9.80
C THR A 335 -17.75 5.87 10.57
N LEU A 336 -18.68 6.81 10.72
CA LEU A 336 -18.43 8.01 11.50
C LEU A 336 -18.56 7.72 12.99
N SER A 337 -17.59 8.19 13.78
CA SER A 337 -17.70 8.24 15.24
C SER A 337 -18.46 9.48 15.73
N SER A 338 -18.49 10.54 14.91
CA SER A 338 -19.17 11.81 15.19
C SER A 338 -19.44 12.62 13.91
N LYS A 339 -20.03 13.81 14.05
CA LYS A 339 -20.23 14.78 12.94
C LYS A 339 -19.00 15.67 12.66
N SER A 340 -17.82 15.35 13.21
CA SER A 340 -16.60 16.15 13.03
C SER A 340 -15.58 15.42 12.18
N ILE A 341 -15.02 16.09 11.16
CA ILE A 341 -13.87 15.57 10.40
C ILE A 341 -12.64 15.33 11.27
N TRP A 342 -12.56 16.02 12.42
CA TRP A 342 -11.42 15.98 13.34
C TRP A 342 -11.45 14.77 14.27
N ASP A 343 -12.57 14.05 14.32
CA ASP A 343 -12.68 12.82 15.10
C ASP A 343 -12.33 11.64 14.18
N THR A 344 -11.47 10.75 14.67
CA THR A 344 -11.05 9.57 13.90
C THR A 344 -12.28 8.72 13.56
N PRO A 345 -12.49 8.32 12.29
CA PRO A 345 -13.59 7.44 11.95
C PRO A 345 -13.37 6.06 12.58
N VAL A 346 -14.46 5.32 12.77
CA VAL A 346 -14.37 3.93 13.21
C VAL A 346 -13.98 3.09 12.00
N VAL A 347 -12.85 2.39 12.09
CA VAL A 347 -12.35 1.50 11.03
C VAL A 347 -12.37 0.07 11.55
N GLU A 348 -13.27 -0.73 11.01
CA GLU A 348 -13.34 -2.16 11.31
C GLU A 348 -12.76 -2.94 10.13
N ALA A 349 -11.54 -3.46 10.27
CA ALA A 349 -10.82 -4.07 9.16
C ALA A 349 -11.28 -5.50 8.78
N ASN A 350 -12.01 -6.21 9.66
CA ASN A 350 -12.23 -7.66 9.51
C ASN A 350 -13.62 -8.11 9.97
N LYS A 351 -14.65 -7.91 9.15
CA LYS A 351 -15.94 -8.57 9.34
C LYS A 351 -16.02 -9.76 8.40
N ARG A 352 -15.95 -10.99 8.94
CA ARG A 352 -16.39 -12.15 8.17
C ARG A 352 -17.88 -11.97 7.89
N HIS A 353 -18.28 -12.00 6.62
CA HIS A 353 -19.68 -12.18 6.23
C HIS A 353 -20.11 -13.61 6.59
N GLU A 354 -20.28 -13.88 7.88
CA GLU A 354 -21.14 -14.93 8.44
C GLU A 354 -21.01 -14.91 9.97
N ARG A 355 -22.10 -14.52 10.65
CA ARG A 355 -22.43 -15.13 11.95
C ARG A 355 -22.69 -16.61 11.67
N ARG A 356 -21.64 -17.43 11.66
CA ARG A 356 -21.83 -18.82 12.06
C ARG A 356 -22.03 -18.80 13.56
N THR A 357 -23.24 -19.11 13.99
CA THR A 357 -23.55 -19.46 15.36
C THR A 357 -22.68 -20.64 15.77
N SER A 358 -21.47 -20.41 16.28
CA SER A 358 -20.71 -21.44 17.00
C SER A 358 -21.24 -21.51 18.43
N ARG A 359 -22.44 -22.08 18.58
CA ARG A 359 -22.69 -22.95 19.72
C ARG A 359 -22.07 -24.29 19.35
N ASP A 360 -20.77 -24.40 19.56
CA ASP A 360 -20.11 -25.67 19.83
C ASP A 360 -19.15 -25.35 20.97
N GLU A 361 -19.72 -25.38 22.18
CA GLU A 361 -18.96 -25.46 23.42
C GLU A 361 -18.06 -26.68 23.32
N VAL A 362 -16.74 -26.48 23.28
CA VAL A 362 -15.79 -27.53 23.63
C VAL A 362 -15.92 -27.68 25.15
N PRO A 363 -16.45 -28.81 25.68
CA PRO A 363 -16.51 -28.98 27.12
C PRO A 363 -15.08 -29.15 27.66
N PRO A 364 -14.77 -28.63 28.86
CA PRO A 364 -13.46 -28.81 29.46
C PRO A 364 -13.20 -30.30 29.69
N PRO A 365 -11.93 -30.74 29.59
CA PRO A 365 -11.59 -32.14 29.82
C PRO A 365 -11.93 -32.54 31.25
N ASN A 366 -12.74 -33.58 31.38
CA ASN A 366 -12.99 -34.27 32.65
C ASN A 366 -11.64 -34.65 33.27
N ARG A 367 -11.32 -34.07 34.43
CA ARG A 367 -10.39 -34.68 35.37
C ARG A 367 -11.14 -35.81 36.06
N SER A 368 -10.79 -37.04 35.74
CA SER A 368 -11.04 -38.20 36.59
C SER A 368 -9.71 -38.61 37.22
N ASP A 369 -9.67 -38.47 38.55
CA ASP A 369 -8.87 -39.14 39.59
C ASP A 369 -7.50 -39.75 39.25
#